data_AF-A0A960U7J8-F1
#
_entry.id   AF-A0A960U7J8-F1
#
_cell.length_a   1.000
_cell.length_b   1.000
_cell.length_c   1.000
_cell.angle_alpha   90.00
_cell.angle_beta   90.00
_cell.angle_gamma   90.00
#
_symmetry.space_group_name_H-M   'P 1'
#
loop_
_entity.id
_entity.type
_entity.pdbx_description
1 polymer ?
#
loop_
_entity_poly.entity_id
_entity_poly.type
_entity_poly.pdbx_seq_one_letter_code
_entity_poly.pdbx_strand_id
1 'polypeptide(L)'
;MKTLKFSLMLFLSIGITLSNCKNDEQDKKDKETLSAAFLLLQNQATFLEINGKLSDTSGTALSTHKLVLSTNVSSRIENPSFSTQGTSYTSDTSGYFSIQLSAGSYKIRVYNSSDTEVGSFTLNVNSASDKPKPENLSGLKVSIIRIGSAFNKASGFTGLSGYTWLSNFGGFNKITTKNWGLSTIEEIDSNNNVVYIKDTTETAYVAGYSRIRFTSVDTYGNFRYCIETYGKQSLEEAKAVNTSYTFSSDTTANCGGFSWSIMSLAPEYMQVDISIAGTGTDNYGQVWKLLGDKYSGNAIYEFNNNSGVFYYQNAYNATYNPNKFGRIRYTKPANKVFYYCIEIYDGISLEAVQSDTTKVYTFESESSKTCGGFTWSKVSLN
;
A
#
# COMPACT_ATOMS: atom_id res chain seq x y z
N MET A 1 -39.45 -28.63 -10.55
CA MET A 1 -38.11 -28.01 -10.56
C MET A 1 -38.20 -26.70 -11.33
N LYS A 2 -38.07 -25.55 -10.65
CA LYS A 2 -38.05 -24.22 -11.28
C LYS A 2 -36.63 -23.69 -11.23
N THR A 3 -36.00 -23.55 -12.40
CA THR A 3 -34.70 -22.91 -12.56
C THR A 3 -34.94 -21.43 -12.81
N LEU A 4 -34.58 -20.58 -11.85
CA LEU A 4 -34.59 -19.13 -12.01
C LEU A 4 -33.23 -18.72 -12.60
N LYS A 5 -33.23 -18.23 -13.85
CA LYS A 5 -32.07 -17.54 -14.43
C LYS A 5 -32.25 -16.04 -14.21
N PHE A 6 -31.33 -15.42 -13.47
CA PHE A 6 -31.16 -13.97 -13.45
C PHE A 6 -30.02 -13.64 -14.39
N SER A 7 -30.29 -12.81 -15.40
CA SER A 7 -29.27 -12.24 -16.28
C SER A 7 -29.40 -10.73 -16.20
N LEU A 8 -28.49 -10.09 -15.47
CA LEU A 8 -28.31 -8.65 -15.48
C LEU A 8 -27.14 -8.35 -16.41
N MET A 9 -27.44 -8.02 -17.67
CA MET A 9 -26.46 -7.44 -18.60
C MET A 9 -26.42 -5.94 -18.34
N LEU A 10 -25.29 -5.44 -17.85
CA LEU A 10 -24.98 -4.01 -17.88
C LEU A 10 -24.19 -3.75 -19.16
N PHE A 11 -24.81 -3.13 -20.16
CA PHE A 11 -24.12 -2.62 -21.33
C PHE A 11 -23.45 -1.29 -20.95
N LEU A 12 -22.12 -1.22 -21.05
CA LEU A 12 -21.45 0.06 -21.23
C LEU A 12 -21.47 0.37 -22.73
N SER A 13 -22.56 0.96 -23.24
CA SER A 13 -22.56 1.50 -24.60
C SER A 13 -22.00 2.92 -24.58
N ILE A 14 -20.79 3.12 -25.07
CA ILE A 14 -20.40 4.43 -25.61
C ILE A 14 -20.96 4.46 -27.03
N GLY A 15 -22.23 4.83 -27.16
CA GLY A 15 -22.85 5.10 -28.44
C GLY A 15 -22.49 6.51 -28.88
N ILE A 16 -21.50 6.65 -29.76
CA ILE A 16 -21.35 7.87 -30.57
C ILE A 16 -22.15 7.65 -31.84
N THR A 17 -23.37 8.22 -31.89
CA THR A 17 -24.15 8.27 -33.13
C THR A 17 -23.63 9.43 -33.97
N LEU A 18 -22.86 9.13 -35.03
CA LEU A 18 -22.55 10.11 -36.07
C LEU A 18 -23.68 10.09 -37.10
N SER A 19 -24.58 11.07 -37.04
CA SER A 19 -25.60 11.29 -38.07
C SER A 19 -25.16 12.39 -39.04
N ASN A 20 -25.23 12.07 -40.33
CA ASN A 20 -25.06 12.93 -41.50
C ASN A 20 -23.69 13.58 -41.73
N CYS A 21 -22.78 12.82 -42.36
CA CYS A 21 -21.61 13.37 -43.04
C CYS A 21 -21.69 13.03 -44.54
N LYS A 22 -21.50 14.03 -45.41
CA LYS A 22 -21.59 13.92 -46.88
C LYS A 22 -20.31 13.30 -47.45
N ASN A 23 -20.41 12.65 -48.60
CA ASN A 23 -19.31 11.96 -49.30
C ASN A 23 -18.25 12.93 -49.87
N ASP A 24 -17.44 13.56 -49.03
CA ASP A 24 -16.22 14.25 -49.47
C ASP A 24 -14.97 13.42 -49.12
N GLU A 25 -13.97 13.38 -50.00
CA GLU A 25 -12.73 12.60 -49.83
C GLU A 25 -11.97 12.92 -48.53
N GLN A 26 -12.17 14.11 -47.98
CA GLN A 26 -11.61 14.53 -46.70
C GLN A 26 -12.16 13.70 -45.52
N ASP A 27 -13.45 13.34 -45.55
CA ASP A 27 -14.10 12.53 -44.51
C ASP A 27 -13.56 11.09 -44.47
N LYS A 28 -13.08 10.57 -45.61
CA LYS A 28 -12.46 9.24 -45.66
C LYS A 28 -11.11 9.23 -44.93
N LYS A 29 -10.33 10.28 -45.13
CA LYS A 29 -9.02 10.46 -44.50
C LYS A 29 -9.14 10.74 -43.00
N ASP A 30 -10.16 11.49 -42.60
CA ASP A 30 -10.46 11.77 -41.20
C ASP A 30 -11.01 10.54 -40.48
N LYS A 31 -11.81 9.68 -41.16
CA LYS A 31 -12.24 8.37 -40.63
C LYS A 31 -11.10 7.36 -40.50
N GLU A 32 -10.16 7.30 -41.43
CA GLU A 32 -8.98 6.45 -41.32
C GLU A 32 -8.06 6.91 -40.18
N THR A 33 -7.92 8.22 -39.99
CA THR A 33 -7.15 8.81 -38.89
C THR A 33 -7.83 8.60 -37.53
N LEU A 34 -9.15 8.76 -37.44
CA LEU A 34 -9.93 8.47 -36.24
C LEU A 34 -9.98 6.98 -35.92
N SER A 35 -10.05 6.10 -36.93
CA SER A 35 -10.02 4.65 -36.73
C SER A 35 -8.63 4.19 -36.28
N ALA A 36 -7.55 4.77 -36.81
CA ALA A 36 -6.18 4.54 -36.33
C ALA A 36 -5.98 5.09 -34.90
N ALA A 37 -6.51 6.28 -34.59
CA ALA A 37 -6.48 6.85 -33.24
C ALA A 37 -7.32 6.03 -32.25
N PHE A 38 -8.45 5.47 -32.69
CA PHE A 38 -9.29 4.58 -31.89
C PHE A 38 -8.63 3.22 -31.66
N LEU A 39 -7.92 2.67 -32.66
CA LEU A 39 -7.07 1.49 -32.50
C LEU A 39 -5.89 1.76 -31.55
N LEU A 40 -5.28 2.96 -31.61
CA LEU A 40 -4.21 3.40 -30.70
C LEU A 40 -4.71 3.63 -29.27
N LEU A 41 -5.94 4.14 -29.10
CA LEU A 41 -6.60 4.31 -27.80
C LEU A 41 -7.09 2.97 -27.21
N GLN A 42 -7.48 2.01 -28.05
CA GLN A 42 -7.77 0.63 -27.62
C GLN A 42 -6.51 -0.20 -27.32
N ASN A 43 -5.33 0.24 -27.78
CA ASN A 43 -4.04 -0.39 -27.53
C ASN A 43 -3.31 0.11 -26.27
N GLN A 44 -3.94 0.95 -25.44
CA GLN A 44 -3.47 1.08 -24.05
C GLN A 44 -3.86 -0.20 -23.31
N ALA A 45 -3.04 -1.25 -23.49
CA ALA A 45 -3.19 -2.51 -22.79
C ALA A 45 -3.23 -2.21 -21.29
N THR A 46 -4.42 -2.32 -20.71
CA THR A 46 -4.60 -2.22 -19.27
C THR A 46 -4.02 -3.50 -18.67
N PHE A 47 -2.76 -3.40 -18.28
CA PHE A 47 -2.13 -4.44 -17.47
C PHE A 47 -2.70 -4.35 -16.05
N LEU A 48 -3.16 -5.49 -15.56
CA LEU A 48 -3.57 -5.69 -14.18
C LEU A 48 -2.37 -6.25 -13.42
N GLU A 49 -1.94 -5.55 -12.36
CA GLU A 49 -0.96 -6.10 -11.44
C GLU A 49 -1.65 -7.00 -10.42
N ILE A 50 -1.23 -8.27 -10.37
CA ILE A 50 -1.79 -9.30 -9.50
C ILE A 50 -0.74 -9.61 -8.46
N ASN A 51 -1.06 -9.25 -7.22
CA ASN A 51 -0.24 -9.50 -6.06
C ASN A 51 -0.84 -10.65 -5.26
N GLY A 52 -0.02 -11.65 -4.93
CA GLY A 52 -0.47 -12.82 -4.19
C GLY A 52 0.59 -13.36 -3.25
N LYS A 53 0.17 -14.26 -2.36
CA LYS A 53 1.07 -15.03 -1.49
C LYS A 53 0.86 -16.53 -1.73
N LEU A 54 1.97 -17.23 -1.93
CA LEU A 54 2.03 -18.68 -1.99
C LEU A 54 2.24 -19.23 -0.58
N SER A 55 1.38 -20.14 -0.17
CA SER A 55 1.53 -20.84 1.10
C SER A 55 1.10 -22.29 0.99
N ASP A 56 1.65 -23.15 1.85
CA ASP A 56 1.20 -24.52 1.98
C ASP A 56 -0.18 -24.59 2.67
N THR A 57 -0.71 -25.80 2.88
CA THR A 57 -2.01 -26.00 3.54
C THR A 57 -2.05 -25.50 4.99
N SER A 58 -0.92 -25.50 5.68
CA SER A 58 -0.76 -24.94 7.04
C SER A 58 -0.68 -23.41 7.06
N GLY A 59 -0.50 -22.75 5.91
CA GLY A 59 -0.33 -21.30 5.82
C GLY A 59 1.12 -20.85 5.94
N THR A 60 2.09 -21.77 5.92
CA THR A 60 3.52 -21.45 5.87
C THR A 60 3.85 -20.89 4.49
N ALA A 61 4.60 -19.79 4.45
CA ALA A 61 5.02 -19.16 3.20
C ALA A 61 5.91 -20.10 2.36
N LEU A 62 5.63 -20.19 1.06
CA LEU A 62 6.45 -20.93 0.10
C LEU A 62 7.44 -19.98 -0.58
N SER A 63 8.64 -19.86 0.00
CA SER A 63 9.71 -19.00 -0.48
C SER A 63 10.44 -19.58 -1.70
N THR A 64 10.96 -18.73 -2.59
CA THR A 64 11.80 -19.10 -3.76
C THR A 64 11.13 -20.04 -4.77
N HIS A 65 9.80 -20.18 -4.72
CA HIS A 65 9.06 -21.00 -5.66
C HIS A 65 8.89 -20.24 -6.98
N LYS A 66 9.02 -20.96 -8.09
CA LYS A 66 8.93 -20.40 -9.44
C LYS A 66 7.50 -20.51 -9.94
N LEU A 67 6.89 -19.39 -10.31
CA LEU A 67 5.60 -19.32 -10.98
C LEU A 67 5.81 -19.22 -12.49
N VAL A 68 5.30 -20.16 -13.26
CA VAL A 68 5.31 -20.10 -14.74
C VAL A 68 3.90 -19.81 -15.24
N LEU A 69 3.79 -18.77 -16.05
CA LEU A 69 2.55 -18.43 -16.73
C LEU A 69 2.43 -19.22 -18.03
N SER A 70 1.29 -19.87 -18.21
CA SER A 70 0.88 -20.42 -19.50
C SER A 70 -0.48 -19.83 -19.86
N THR A 71 -0.60 -19.27 -21.05
CA THR A 71 -1.88 -18.77 -21.55
C THR A 71 -2.62 -19.91 -22.26
N ASN A 72 -3.91 -20.07 -21.98
CA ASN A 72 -4.79 -20.92 -22.77
C ASN A 72 -5.56 -20.03 -23.74
N VAL A 73 -4.88 -19.40 -24.70
CA VAL A 73 -5.59 -18.62 -25.74
C VAL A 73 -6.02 -19.61 -26.84
N SER A 74 -7.24 -20.12 -26.75
CA SER A 74 -7.87 -20.89 -27.84
C SER A 74 -8.58 -19.99 -28.86
N SER A 75 -8.57 -18.67 -28.69
CA SER A 75 -9.16 -17.75 -29.66
C SER A 75 -8.22 -17.49 -30.83
N ARG A 76 -8.66 -17.93 -32.00
CA ARG A 76 -8.13 -17.58 -33.33
C ARG A 76 -8.33 -16.08 -33.57
N ILE A 77 -7.51 -15.24 -32.96
CA ILE A 77 -7.33 -13.84 -33.33
C ILE A 77 -5.91 -13.75 -33.88
N GLU A 78 -5.80 -13.52 -35.18
CA GLU A 78 -4.53 -13.30 -35.86
C GLU A 78 -3.86 -12.07 -35.23
N ASN A 79 -2.72 -12.31 -34.57
CA ASN A 79 -1.75 -11.34 -34.05
C ASN A 79 -2.24 -10.40 -32.93
N PRO A 80 -1.86 -10.71 -31.68
CA PRO A 80 -1.07 -9.74 -30.92
C PRO A 80 0.27 -10.36 -30.50
N SER A 81 1.35 -9.67 -30.81
CA SER A 81 2.77 -10.05 -30.69
C SER A 81 3.32 -10.13 -29.25
N PHE A 82 2.50 -10.54 -28.27
CA PHE A 82 2.94 -10.76 -26.89
C PHE A 82 2.51 -12.16 -26.40
N SER A 83 3.22 -13.19 -26.85
CA SER A 83 3.15 -14.50 -26.20
C SER A 83 3.91 -14.43 -24.88
N THR A 84 3.18 -14.33 -23.76
CA THR A 84 3.74 -14.47 -22.39
C THR A 84 3.91 -15.94 -21.98
N GLN A 85 3.82 -16.87 -22.94
CA GLN A 85 3.97 -18.29 -22.67
C GLN A 85 5.41 -18.57 -22.23
N GLY A 86 5.58 -19.01 -20.98
CA GLY A 86 6.88 -19.38 -20.42
C GLY A 86 7.59 -18.28 -19.62
N THR A 87 6.97 -17.12 -19.39
CA THR A 87 7.55 -16.15 -18.43
C THR A 87 7.50 -16.74 -17.02
N SER A 88 8.66 -16.78 -16.36
CA SER A 88 8.81 -17.26 -14.99
C SER A 88 9.00 -16.11 -14.01
N TYR A 89 8.31 -16.16 -12.88
CA TYR A 89 8.44 -15.27 -11.74
C TYR A 89 8.88 -16.10 -10.54
N THR A 90 9.54 -15.50 -9.55
CA THR A 90 9.94 -16.21 -8.33
C THR A 90 9.32 -15.50 -7.13
N SER A 91 8.74 -16.27 -6.20
CA SER A 91 8.26 -15.70 -4.94
C SER A 91 9.42 -15.25 -4.06
N ASP A 92 9.21 -14.18 -3.29
CA ASP A 92 10.20 -13.72 -2.32
C ASP A 92 10.35 -14.68 -1.13
N THR A 93 11.21 -14.34 -0.16
CA THR A 93 11.43 -15.13 1.06
C THR A 93 10.19 -15.25 1.95
N SER A 94 9.21 -14.37 1.76
CA SER A 94 7.92 -14.35 2.46
C SER A 94 6.79 -15.00 1.64
N GLY A 95 7.11 -15.58 0.48
CA GLY A 95 6.18 -16.26 -0.42
C GLY A 95 5.31 -15.33 -1.27
N TYR A 96 5.59 -14.02 -1.31
CA TYR A 96 4.84 -13.07 -2.12
C TYR A 96 5.32 -13.04 -3.56
N PHE A 97 4.39 -12.76 -4.49
CA PHE A 97 4.67 -12.57 -5.91
C PHE A 97 3.85 -11.42 -6.48
N SER A 98 4.38 -10.76 -7.51
CA SER A 98 3.68 -9.77 -8.34
C SER A 98 3.84 -10.13 -9.81
N ILE A 99 2.72 -10.16 -10.55
CA ILE A 99 2.67 -10.42 -12.00
C ILE A 99 1.76 -9.39 -12.68
N GLN A 100 2.19 -8.87 -13.82
CA GLN A 100 1.36 -7.98 -14.64
C GLN A 100 0.74 -8.77 -15.81
N LEU A 101 -0.59 -8.85 -15.84
CA LEU A 101 -1.35 -9.60 -16.85
C LEU A 101 -2.34 -8.68 -17.55
N SER A 102 -2.49 -8.83 -18.87
CA SER A 102 -3.64 -8.24 -19.58
C SER A 102 -4.92 -9.00 -19.22
N ALA A 103 -6.07 -8.52 -19.71
CA ALA A 103 -7.29 -9.32 -19.66
C ALA A 103 -7.09 -10.64 -20.42
N GLY A 104 -7.55 -11.76 -19.85
CA GLY A 104 -7.36 -13.09 -20.41
C GLY A 104 -7.49 -14.23 -19.39
N SER A 105 -7.40 -15.47 -19.88
CA SER A 105 -7.37 -16.68 -19.04
C SER A 105 -5.95 -17.24 -18.98
N TYR A 106 -5.42 -17.36 -17.77
CA TYR A 106 -4.05 -17.78 -17.50
C TYR A 106 -4.06 -19.04 -16.64
N LYS A 107 -3.28 -20.04 -17.01
CA LYS A 107 -2.94 -21.17 -16.14
C LYS A 107 -1.58 -20.89 -15.51
N ILE A 108 -1.56 -20.65 -14.21
CA ILE A 108 -0.35 -20.40 -13.43
C ILE A 108 0.09 -21.73 -12.82
N ARG A 109 1.33 -22.13 -13.10
CA ARG A 109 1.94 -23.34 -12.57
C ARG A 109 3.02 -22.94 -11.56
N VAL A 110 3.06 -23.61 -10.42
CA VAL A 110 4.00 -23.32 -9.33
C VAL A 110 4.98 -24.48 -9.24
N TYR A 111 6.27 -24.16 -9.24
CA TYR A 111 7.38 -25.10 -9.17
C TYR A 111 8.19 -24.86 -7.90
N ASN A 112 8.72 -25.94 -7.31
CA ASN A 112 9.67 -25.85 -6.21
C ASN A 112 11.10 -25.53 -6.71
N SER A 113 12.07 -25.49 -5.79
CA SER A 113 13.48 -25.23 -6.09
C SER A 113 14.16 -26.31 -6.95
N SER A 114 13.53 -27.48 -7.11
CA SER A 114 13.98 -28.57 -7.97
C SER A 114 13.26 -28.60 -9.33
N ASP A 115 12.64 -27.48 -9.74
CA ASP A 115 11.84 -27.34 -10.97
C ASP A 115 10.73 -28.41 -11.11
N THR A 116 10.22 -28.94 -9.99
CA THR A 116 9.08 -29.87 -9.97
C THR A 116 7.79 -29.10 -9.75
N GLU A 117 6.77 -29.30 -10.60
CA GLU A 117 5.46 -28.66 -10.44
C GLU A 117 4.79 -29.17 -9.14
N VAL A 118 4.53 -28.25 -8.22
CA VAL A 118 3.86 -28.53 -6.93
C VAL A 118 2.38 -28.18 -6.94
N GLY A 119 1.92 -27.45 -7.95
CA GLY A 119 0.50 -27.20 -8.18
C GLY A 119 0.25 -26.22 -9.32
N SER A 120 -1.02 -26.08 -9.73
CA SER A 120 -1.43 -25.07 -10.70
C SER A 120 -2.85 -24.56 -10.45
N PHE A 121 -3.14 -23.34 -10.90
CA PHE A 121 -4.46 -22.72 -10.83
C PHE A 121 -4.77 -21.92 -12.09
N THR A 122 -6.06 -21.75 -12.38
CA THR A 122 -6.54 -20.91 -13.49
C THR A 122 -6.96 -19.55 -12.95
N LEU A 123 -6.51 -18.49 -13.61
CA LEU A 123 -6.81 -17.11 -13.31
C LEU A 123 -7.47 -16.46 -14.52
N ASN A 124 -8.74 -16.10 -14.38
CA ASN A 124 -9.48 -15.38 -15.40
C ASN A 124 -9.48 -13.90 -15.04
N VAL A 125 -8.82 -13.09 -15.86
CA VAL A 125 -8.75 -11.63 -15.75
C VAL A 125 -9.75 -11.06 -16.76
N ASN A 126 -11.02 -10.96 -16.39
CA ASN A 126 -12.06 -10.50 -17.34
C ASN A 126 -12.25 -8.98 -17.31
N SER A 127 -11.91 -8.34 -16.18
CA SER A 127 -11.81 -6.89 -15.92
C SER A 127 -11.55 -6.74 -14.41
N ALA A 128 -11.23 -5.52 -13.95
CA ALA A 128 -10.78 -5.25 -12.58
C ALA A 128 -11.74 -5.62 -11.41
N SER A 129 -12.91 -6.20 -11.68
CA SER A 129 -13.92 -6.52 -10.66
C SER A 129 -14.11 -8.01 -10.35
N ASP A 130 -13.50 -8.92 -11.10
CA ASP A 130 -13.75 -10.37 -10.91
C ASP A 130 -12.84 -10.98 -9.82
N LYS A 131 -13.43 -11.73 -8.89
CA LYS A 131 -12.69 -12.55 -7.92
C LYS A 131 -12.31 -13.90 -8.55
N PRO A 132 -11.10 -14.42 -8.31
CA PRO A 132 -10.68 -15.72 -8.83
C PRO A 132 -11.50 -16.83 -8.15
N LYS A 133 -11.85 -17.86 -8.91
CA LYS A 133 -12.45 -19.08 -8.38
C LYS A 133 -11.36 -20.16 -8.33
N PRO A 134 -10.88 -20.58 -7.14
CA PRO A 134 -9.91 -21.65 -7.06
C PRO A 134 -10.56 -22.97 -7.49
N GLU A 135 -9.95 -23.66 -8.45
CA GLU A 135 -10.29 -25.04 -8.81
C GLU A 135 -9.25 -25.97 -8.17
N ASN A 136 -9.72 -26.91 -7.34
CA ASN A 136 -9.00 -28.06 -6.76
C ASN A 136 -7.46 -27.91 -6.64
N LEU A 137 -7.02 -27.12 -5.64
CA LEU A 137 -5.64 -27.14 -5.18
C LEU A 137 -5.49 -28.17 -4.06
N SER A 138 -5.05 -29.39 -4.37
CA SER A 138 -4.55 -30.30 -3.33
C SER A 138 -3.16 -29.84 -2.89
N GLY A 139 -3.04 -29.23 -1.70
CA GLY A 139 -1.74 -28.94 -1.08
C GLY A 139 -1.25 -27.48 -1.15
N LEU A 140 -1.92 -26.58 -1.89
CA LEU A 140 -1.52 -25.18 -2.01
C LEU A 140 -2.67 -24.23 -1.67
N LYS A 141 -2.36 -23.17 -0.92
CA LYS A 141 -3.23 -22.01 -0.72
C LYS A 141 -2.64 -20.83 -1.47
N VAL A 142 -3.37 -20.37 -2.50
CA VAL A 142 -3.06 -19.11 -3.19
C VAL A 142 -4.04 -18.08 -2.67
N SER A 143 -3.55 -17.16 -1.84
CA SER A 143 -4.32 -15.98 -1.45
C SER A 143 -3.98 -14.88 -2.44
N ILE A 144 -4.91 -14.57 -3.35
CA ILE A 144 -4.81 -13.38 -4.17
C ILE A 144 -5.16 -12.21 -3.26
N ILE A 145 -4.13 -11.47 -2.86
CA ILE A 145 -4.22 -10.37 -1.90
C ILE A 145 -4.83 -9.17 -2.61
N ARG A 146 -4.56 -9.01 -3.91
CA ARG A 146 -5.10 -7.91 -4.69
C ARG A 146 -5.29 -8.29 -6.16
N ILE A 147 -6.53 -8.15 -6.64
CA ILE A 147 -6.85 -7.87 -8.05
C ILE A 147 -7.17 -6.38 -8.05
N GLY A 148 -6.12 -5.56 -8.10
CA GLY A 148 -6.35 -4.13 -8.26
C GLY A 148 -6.58 -3.92 -9.73
N SER A 149 -7.69 -3.29 -10.14
CA SER A 149 -7.59 -2.34 -11.25
C SER A 149 -6.26 -1.62 -11.04
N ALA A 150 -5.43 -1.51 -12.08
CA ALA A 150 -4.39 -0.49 -12.11
C ALA A 150 -5.01 0.72 -11.42
N PHE A 151 -4.45 1.15 -10.28
CA PHE A 151 -4.96 2.29 -9.50
C PHE A 151 -5.52 3.24 -10.53
N ASN A 152 -6.84 3.51 -10.53
CA ASN A 152 -7.37 4.51 -11.44
C ASN A 152 -6.66 5.78 -11.00
N LYS A 153 -5.53 6.06 -11.67
CA LYS A 153 -4.44 6.89 -11.14
C LYS A 153 -4.99 8.28 -11.19
N ALA A 154 -5.64 8.68 -10.11
CA ALA A 154 -5.99 10.05 -9.89
C ALA A 154 -4.64 10.79 -9.93
N SER A 155 -4.43 11.57 -10.99
CA SER A 155 -3.22 12.34 -11.19
C SER A 155 -3.15 13.43 -10.14
N GLY A 156 -1.94 13.74 -9.68
CA GLY A 156 -1.73 14.76 -8.65
C GLY A 156 -2.14 14.31 -7.24
N PHE A 157 -2.57 15.26 -6.41
CA PHE A 157 -2.75 15.04 -4.98
C PHE A 157 -3.89 14.07 -4.63
N THR A 158 -4.92 13.97 -5.49
CA THR A 158 -6.04 13.05 -5.30
C THR A 158 -5.61 11.58 -5.32
N GLY A 159 -4.51 11.25 -6.00
CA GLY A 159 -3.90 9.92 -5.95
C GLY A 159 -3.13 9.61 -4.67
N LEU A 160 -2.85 10.63 -3.84
CA LEU A 160 -2.11 10.50 -2.58
C LEU A 160 -3.05 10.47 -1.36
N SER A 161 -4.10 11.27 -1.40
CA SER A 161 -5.03 11.46 -0.29
C SER A 161 -5.88 10.22 0.00
N GLY A 162 -6.08 9.93 1.29
CA GLY A 162 -6.88 8.81 1.77
C GLY A 162 -6.08 7.54 2.06
N TYR A 163 -4.75 7.58 1.92
CA TYR A 163 -3.89 6.43 2.07
C TYR A 163 -2.78 6.66 3.10
N THR A 164 -2.33 5.56 3.70
CA THR A 164 -1.10 5.44 4.48
C THR A 164 0.05 5.08 3.55
N TRP A 165 1.15 5.80 3.67
CA TRP A 165 2.34 5.65 2.84
C TRP A 165 3.55 5.36 3.70
N LEU A 166 4.35 4.36 3.31
CA LEU A 166 5.61 3.98 3.92
C LEU A 166 6.76 4.79 3.30
N SER A 167 7.49 5.52 4.14
CA SER A 167 8.70 6.23 3.70
C SER A 167 9.88 5.28 3.57
N ASN A 168 10.77 5.53 2.60
CA ASN A 168 12.05 4.82 2.48
C ASN A 168 13.01 5.09 3.65
N PHE A 169 12.72 6.08 4.50
CA PHE A 169 13.42 6.32 5.77
C PHE A 169 12.79 5.56 6.94
N GLY A 170 11.76 4.75 6.68
CA GLY A 170 10.91 4.15 7.70
C GLY A 170 9.80 5.09 8.17
N GLY A 171 8.85 4.53 8.91
CA GLY A 171 7.66 5.24 9.39
C GLY A 171 6.57 5.42 8.33
N PHE A 172 5.38 5.76 8.80
CA PHE A 172 4.19 5.92 7.96
C PHE A 172 3.70 7.36 7.95
N ASN A 173 3.18 7.77 6.80
CA ASN A 173 2.46 9.02 6.69
C ASN A 173 1.05 8.72 6.17
N LYS A 174 0.05 8.97 7.00
CA LYS A 174 -1.33 9.05 6.51
C LYS A 174 -1.49 10.39 5.82
N ILE A 175 -1.71 10.38 4.52
CA ILE A 175 -1.96 11.59 3.73
C ILE A 175 -3.46 11.72 3.54
N THR A 176 -4.00 12.87 3.90
CA THR A 176 -5.42 13.22 3.73
C THR A 176 -5.51 14.58 3.05
N THR A 177 -6.72 15.10 2.82
CA THR A 177 -6.89 16.48 2.33
C THR A 177 -6.49 17.56 3.34
N LYS A 178 -6.30 17.18 4.61
CA LYS A 178 -6.01 18.11 5.72
C LYS A 178 -4.64 17.88 6.35
N ASN A 179 -4.04 16.72 6.16
CA ASN A 179 -2.81 16.33 6.87
C ASN A 179 -1.86 15.59 5.94
N TRP A 180 -0.57 15.83 6.11
CA TRP A 180 0.53 15.04 5.56
C TRP A 180 1.31 14.45 6.73
N GLY A 181 1.01 13.20 7.09
CA GLY A 181 1.53 12.64 8.35
C GLY A 181 1.00 13.43 9.54
N LEU A 182 1.89 14.08 10.29
CA LEU A 182 1.55 14.90 11.46
C LEU A 182 1.37 16.39 11.15
N SER A 183 1.72 16.81 9.94
CA SER A 183 1.68 18.21 9.53
C SER A 183 0.31 18.56 8.98
N THR A 184 -0.18 19.75 9.27
CA THR A 184 -1.44 20.26 8.68
C THR A 184 -1.16 20.71 7.26
N ILE A 185 -2.01 20.33 6.31
CA ILE A 185 -1.99 20.87 4.95
C ILE A 185 -2.74 22.20 4.95
N GLU A 186 -2.04 23.25 4.59
CA GLU A 186 -2.58 24.61 4.46
C GLU A 186 -3.10 24.85 3.05
N GLU A 187 -2.38 24.37 2.03
CA GLU A 187 -2.76 24.53 0.63
C GLU A 187 -2.21 23.42 -0.27
N ILE A 188 -2.92 23.11 -1.35
CA ILE A 188 -2.51 22.15 -2.37
C ILE A 188 -2.53 22.85 -3.74
N ASP A 189 -1.38 22.91 -4.40
CA ASP A 189 -1.27 23.30 -5.80
C ASP A 189 -1.12 22.02 -6.65
N SER A 190 -2.28 21.50 -7.06
CA SER A 190 -2.36 20.25 -7.83
C SER A 190 -1.77 20.39 -9.24
N ASN A 191 -1.70 21.60 -9.79
CA ASN A 191 -1.16 21.83 -11.13
C ASN A 191 0.36 21.66 -11.15
N ASN A 192 1.03 22.00 -10.04
CA ASN A 192 2.48 21.92 -9.91
C ASN A 192 2.96 20.72 -9.06
N ASN A 193 2.04 19.89 -8.57
CA ASN A 193 2.29 18.84 -7.59
C ASN A 193 3.04 19.37 -6.35
N VAL A 194 2.50 20.43 -5.76
CA VAL A 194 3.06 21.07 -4.57
C VAL A 194 2.01 21.06 -3.46
N VAL A 195 2.45 20.79 -2.24
CA VAL A 195 1.65 20.92 -1.02
C VAL A 195 2.39 21.82 -0.03
N TYR A 196 1.64 22.71 0.59
CA TYR A 196 2.12 23.58 1.65
C TYR A 196 1.61 23.04 2.97
N ILE A 197 2.54 22.76 3.88
CA ILE A 197 2.22 22.19 5.18
C ILE A 197 2.68 23.14 6.29
N LYS A 198 2.06 23.00 7.46
CA LYS A 198 2.45 23.63 8.70
C LYS A 198 2.85 22.58 9.73
N ASP A 199 4.11 22.62 10.11
CA ASP A 199 4.69 21.79 11.15
C ASP A 199 4.55 22.49 12.50
N THR A 200 3.76 21.90 13.41
CA THR A 200 3.53 22.44 14.76
C THR A 200 4.44 21.82 15.82
N THR A 201 5.15 20.74 15.49
CA THR A 201 5.99 20.01 16.43
C THR A 201 7.46 20.19 16.07
N GLU A 202 8.29 20.65 17.01
CA GLU A 202 9.75 20.77 16.88
C GLU A 202 10.49 19.41 16.80
N THR A 203 9.78 18.30 16.61
CA THR A 203 10.33 16.97 16.90
C THR A 203 11.36 16.46 15.89
N ALA A 204 11.58 17.15 14.76
CA ALA A 204 12.66 16.81 13.81
C ALA A 204 13.13 17.97 12.91
N TYR A 205 12.30 18.99 12.70
CA TYR A 205 12.61 20.17 11.89
C TYR A 205 12.16 21.44 12.61
N VAL A 206 12.68 22.59 12.17
CA VAL A 206 12.25 23.92 12.66
C VAL A 206 10.75 24.06 12.40
N ALA A 207 9.99 24.36 13.46
CA ALA A 207 8.55 24.62 13.34
C ALA A 207 8.27 25.75 12.34
N GLY A 208 7.16 25.67 11.61
CA GLY A 208 6.83 26.67 10.59
C GLY A 208 6.15 26.06 9.36
N TYR A 209 6.23 26.80 8.26
CA TYR A 209 5.64 26.39 6.98
C TYR A 209 6.70 25.77 6.08
N SER A 210 6.30 24.69 5.40
CA SER A 210 7.14 23.94 4.46
C SER A 210 6.43 23.82 3.11
N ARG A 211 7.21 23.80 2.04
CA ARG A 211 6.75 23.58 0.66
C ARG A 211 7.29 22.23 0.21
N ILE A 212 6.39 21.27 -0.02
CA ILE A 212 6.73 19.93 -0.46
C ILE A 212 6.31 19.78 -1.92
N ARG A 213 7.24 19.33 -2.75
CA ARG A 213 6.93 18.87 -4.11
C ARG A 213 6.80 17.37 -4.12
N PHE A 214 5.89 16.85 -4.92
CA PHE A 214 5.70 15.41 -5.11
C PHE A 214 5.56 15.03 -6.59
N THR A 215 5.71 13.75 -6.90
CA THR A 215 5.37 13.18 -8.21
C THR A 215 4.00 12.54 -8.17
N SER A 216 3.42 12.30 -9.34
CA SER A 216 2.31 11.34 -9.43
C SER A 216 2.76 9.94 -8.99
N VAL A 217 1.80 9.13 -8.55
CA VAL A 217 2.03 7.73 -8.20
C VAL A 217 2.42 6.95 -9.45
N ASP A 218 3.54 6.24 -9.40
CA ASP A 218 4.06 5.40 -10.47
C ASP A 218 3.27 4.09 -10.59
N THR A 219 3.64 3.25 -11.55
CA THR A 219 2.94 1.97 -11.82
C THR A 219 3.12 0.94 -10.72
N TYR A 220 4.06 1.16 -9.80
CA TYR A 220 4.36 0.28 -8.68
C TYR A 220 3.72 0.76 -7.37
N GLY A 221 2.88 1.80 -7.43
CA GLY A 221 2.25 2.36 -6.23
C GLY A 221 3.22 3.17 -5.38
N ASN A 222 4.29 3.73 -5.97
CA ASN A 222 5.20 4.62 -5.29
C ASN A 222 5.03 6.05 -5.79
N PHE A 223 5.28 7.04 -4.96
CA PHE A 223 5.56 8.39 -5.42
C PHE A 223 6.83 8.91 -4.75
N ARG A 224 7.39 9.97 -5.30
CA ARG A 224 8.53 10.65 -4.69
C ARG A 224 8.09 12.00 -4.17
N TYR A 225 8.67 12.44 -3.05
CA TYR A 225 8.52 13.81 -2.57
C TYR A 225 9.85 14.39 -2.15
N CYS A 226 9.91 15.72 -2.10
CA CYS A 226 11.03 16.44 -1.54
C CYS A 226 10.55 17.73 -0.88
N ILE A 227 11.29 18.19 0.14
CA ILE A 227 11.01 19.43 0.84
C ILE A 227 11.82 20.54 0.16
N GLU A 228 11.16 21.40 -0.62
CA GLU A 228 11.83 22.51 -1.34
C GLU A 228 12.22 23.66 -0.42
N THR A 229 11.42 23.90 0.63
CA THR A 229 11.73 24.81 1.73
C THR A 229 11.03 24.34 3.01
N TYR A 230 11.61 24.65 4.17
CA TYR A 230 11.07 24.32 5.49
C TYR A 230 11.28 25.47 6.48
N GLY A 231 10.53 25.46 7.58
CA GLY A 231 10.71 26.38 8.70
C GLY A 231 10.47 27.86 8.36
N LYS A 232 9.63 28.16 7.36
CA LYS A 232 9.23 29.54 7.05
C LYS A 232 8.25 30.07 8.09
N GLN A 233 8.27 31.39 8.33
CA GLN A 233 7.42 31.99 9.38
C GLN A 233 5.97 32.14 8.92
N SER A 234 5.74 32.20 7.60
CA SER A 234 4.41 32.36 6.99
C SER A 234 4.24 31.46 5.77
N LEU A 235 2.97 31.25 5.37
CA LEU A 235 2.61 30.54 4.15
C LEU A 235 3.09 31.32 2.91
N GLU A 236 3.01 32.64 2.95
CA GLU A 236 3.47 33.54 1.89
C GLU A 236 4.97 33.40 1.64
N GLU A 237 5.78 33.33 2.71
CA GLU A 237 7.22 33.07 2.59
C GLU A 237 7.52 31.70 1.99
N ALA A 238 6.75 30.67 2.34
CA ALA A 238 6.90 29.33 1.75
C ALA A 238 6.54 29.33 0.25
N LYS A 239 5.51 30.08 -0.15
CA LYS A 239 5.08 30.25 -1.56
C LYS A 239 6.04 31.08 -2.40
N ALA A 240 6.70 32.08 -1.80
CA ALA A 240 7.65 32.95 -2.50
C ALA A 240 8.93 32.22 -2.97
N VAL A 241 9.18 31.00 -2.48
CA VAL A 241 10.31 30.17 -2.90
C VAL A 241 10.09 29.63 -4.31
N ASN A 242 10.73 30.28 -5.28
CA ASN A 242 10.76 29.84 -6.67
C ASN A 242 12.00 28.97 -6.92
N THR A 243 11.87 27.66 -6.71
CA THR A 243 12.90 26.69 -7.07
C THR A 243 12.62 26.14 -8.46
N SER A 244 13.54 26.38 -9.40
CA SER A 244 13.52 25.69 -10.69
C SER A 244 13.78 24.21 -10.45
N TYR A 245 12.80 23.38 -10.76
CA TYR A 245 12.85 21.95 -10.53
C TYR A 245 13.02 21.19 -11.84
N THR A 246 14.00 20.29 -11.88
CA THR A 246 14.05 19.23 -12.88
C THR A 246 13.99 17.90 -12.17
N PHE A 247 12.96 17.11 -12.47
CA PHE A 247 12.94 15.69 -12.11
C PHE A 247 14.07 15.04 -12.90
N SER A 248 15.21 14.90 -12.27
CA SER A 248 16.30 14.09 -12.77
C SER A 248 16.40 12.88 -11.86
N SER A 249 16.73 11.72 -12.44
CA SER A 249 17.05 10.53 -11.66
C SER A 249 18.27 10.72 -10.76
N ASP A 250 19.02 11.81 -10.94
CA ASP A 250 20.16 12.19 -10.12
C ASP A 250 19.68 12.77 -8.78
N THR A 251 20.01 12.05 -7.71
CA THR A 251 19.35 12.14 -6.39
C THR A 251 19.85 13.27 -5.51
N THR A 252 20.77 14.12 -5.97
CA THR A 252 21.58 14.99 -5.08
C THR A 252 21.38 16.49 -5.25
N ALA A 253 20.61 16.96 -6.22
CA ALA A 253 20.36 18.40 -6.38
C ALA A 253 18.91 18.67 -6.76
N ASN A 254 18.35 19.79 -6.27
CA ASN A 254 17.13 20.48 -6.73
C ASN A 254 15.95 20.59 -5.75
N CYS A 255 16.07 20.14 -4.50
CA CYS A 255 15.02 20.35 -3.48
C CYS A 255 15.55 20.95 -2.18
N GLY A 256 16.01 22.20 -2.22
CA GLY A 256 16.44 22.90 -0.99
C GLY A 256 17.60 22.24 -0.25
N GLY A 257 18.43 21.44 -0.94
CA GLY A 257 19.52 20.67 -0.34
C GLY A 257 19.14 19.26 0.12
N PHE A 258 17.87 18.84 -0.03
CA PHE A 258 17.42 17.48 0.27
C PHE A 258 17.30 16.62 -0.99
N SER A 259 17.58 15.34 -0.85
CA SER A 259 17.28 14.32 -1.84
C SER A 259 15.77 14.02 -1.92
N TRP A 260 15.36 13.43 -3.03
CA TRP A 260 14.02 12.86 -3.16
C TRP A 260 13.82 11.66 -2.24
N SER A 261 12.78 11.71 -1.43
CA SER A 261 12.27 10.60 -0.65
C SER A 261 11.32 9.77 -1.51
N ILE A 262 11.29 8.46 -1.29
CA ILE A 262 10.33 7.54 -1.93
C ILE A 262 9.29 7.16 -0.89
N MET A 263 8.03 7.25 -1.29
CA MET A 263 6.87 6.84 -0.51
C MET A 263 6.19 5.69 -1.24
N SER A 264 6.18 4.53 -0.61
CA SER A 264 5.50 3.33 -1.13
C SER A 264 4.13 3.24 -0.48
N LEU A 265 3.11 2.81 -1.20
CA LEU A 265 1.80 2.57 -0.58
C LEU A 265 1.96 1.53 0.54
N ALA A 266 1.51 1.85 1.76
CA ALA A 266 1.59 0.89 2.84
C ALA A 266 0.68 -0.34 2.54
N PRO A 267 1.06 -1.55 2.96
CA PRO A 267 0.21 -2.72 2.90
C PRO A 267 -1.22 -2.47 3.41
N GLU A 268 -2.20 -3.17 2.84
CA GLU A 268 -3.63 -2.95 3.11
C GLU A 268 -3.98 -3.03 4.61
N TYR A 269 -3.35 -3.94 5.34
CA TYR A 269 -3.55 -4.08 6.79
C TYR A 269 -3.10 -2.85 7.60
N MET A 270 -2.34 -1.93 6.99
CA MET A 270 -1.92 -0.65 7.56
C MET A 270 -2.70 0.55 7.03
N GLN A 271 -3.67 0.32 6.15
CA GLN A 271 -4.62 1.34 5.70
C GLN A 271 -5.79 1.51 6.68
N VAL A 272 -6.00 0.54 7.57
CA VAL A 272 -6.96 0.63 8.68
C VAL A 272 -6.30 1.26 9.89
N ASP A 273 -7.01 2.10 10.64
CA ASP A 273 -6.46 2.62 11.89
C ASP A 273 -6.23 1.49 12.90
N ILE A 274 -5.23 1.65 13.78
CA ILE A 274 -4.99 0.73 14.89
C ILE A 274 -6.25 0.73 15.77
N SER A 275 -6.79 -0.45 16.08
CA SER A 275 -8.10 -0.55 16.75
C SER A 275 -8.13 0.06 18.16
N ILE A 276 -6.96 0.28 18.75
CA ILE A 276 -6.76 0.90 20.07
C ILE A 276 -6.26 2.36 19.98
N ALA A 277 -6.37 3.00 18.81
CA ALA A 277 -6.03 4.41 18.64
C ALA A 277 -6.95 5.32 19.47
N GLY A 278 -6.36 6.37 20.03
CA GLY A 278 -7.05 7.35 20.88
C GLY A 278 -6.22 7.79 22.08
N THR A 279 -6.89 8.48 23.00
CA THR A 279 -6.36 8.83 24.32
C THR A 279 -7.12 8.09 25.40
N GLY A 280 -6.47 7.82 26.53
CA GLY A 280 -7.08 7.15 27.67
C GLY A 280 -6.19 7.21 28.89
N THR A 281 -6.60 6.49 29.94
CA THR A 281 -5.83 6.34 31.18
C THR A 281 -5.69 4.86 31.50
N ASP A 282 -4.48 4.43 31.85
CA ASP A 282 -4.26 3.07 32.30
C ASP A 282 -4.57 2.88 33.80
N ASN A 283 -4.55 1.64 34.27
CA ASN A 283 -4.82 1.31 35.68
C ASN A 283 -3.76 1.82 36.67
N TYR A 284 -2.68 2.44 36.20
CA TYR A 284 -1.66 3.11 37.01
C TYR A 284 -1.80 4.64 36.97
N GLY A 285 -2.83 5.17 36.30
CA GLY A 285 -3.05 6.60 36.14
C GLY A 285 -2.19 7.24 35.05
N GLN A 286 -1.45 6.45 34.26
CA GLN A 286 -0.65 6.98 33.16
C GLN A 286 -1.54 7.26 31.95
N VAL A 287 -1.20 8.32 31.20
CA VAL A 287 -1.93 8.68 29.99
C VAL A 287 -1.53 7.75 28.86
N TRP A 288 -2.51 7.01 28.33
CA TRP A 288 -2.40 6.32 27.05
C TRP A 288 -2.61 7.31 25.92
N LYS A 289 -1.69 7.35 24.95
CA LYS A 289 -1.81 8.19 23.75
C LYS A 289 -1.29 7.44 22.54
N LEU A 290 -2.22 6.98 21.70
CA LEU A 290 -1.90 6.37 20.41
C LEU A 290 -2.59 7.15 19.30
N LEU A 291 -1.87 8.07 18.66
CA LEU A 291 -2.43 9.00 17.68
C LEU A 291 -1.69 8.82 16.35
N GLY A 292 -2.39 8.29 15.35
CA GLY A 292 -1.83 8.01 14.03
C GLY A 292 -0.69 7.02 14.11
N ASP A 293 0.51 7.48 13.79
CA ASP A 293 1.76 6.73 13.73
C ASP A 293 2.59 6.84 15.02
N LYS A 294 2.03 7.34 16.13
CA LYS A 294 2.76 7.50 17.40
C LYS A 294 2.08 6.87 18.60
N TYR A 295 2.88 6.19 19.42
CA TYR A 295 2.54 5.66 20.75
C TYR A 295 3.36 6.39 21.82
N SER A 296 2.70 7.23 22.64
CA SER A 296 3.35 8.01 23.70
C SER A 296 4.59 8.79 23.23
N GLY A 297 4.57 9.26 21.97
CA GLY A 297 5.68 9.97 21.32
C GLY A 297 6.63 9.09 20.51
N ASN A 298 6.62 7.78 20.71
CA ASN A 298 7.39 6.80 19.95
C ASN A 298 6.76 6.52 18.59
N ALA A 299 7.57 6.37 17.54
CA ALA A 299 7.08 6.08 16.19
C ALA A 299 6.62 4.63 16.08
N ILE A 300 5.47 4.39 15.45
CA ILE A 300 4.92 3.07 15.15
C ILE A 300 5.34 2.69 13.73
N TYR A 301 5.93 1.50 13.61
CA TYR A 301 6.52 0.99 12.37
C TYR A 301 5.75 -0.15 11.72
N GLU A 302 4.92 -0.85 12.47
CA GLU A 302 3.99 -1.83 11.92
C GLU A 302 2.91 -2.16 12.96
N PHE A 303 1.75 -2.62 12.53
CA PHE A 303 0.74 -3.19 13.41
C PHE A 303 -0.09 -4.23 12.69
N ASN A 304 -0.74 -5.08 13.48
CA ASN A 304 -1.68 -6.08 13.01
C ASN A 304 -2.84 -6.17 14.00
N ASN A 305 -3.98 -5.60 13.59
CA ASN A 305 -5.21 -5.59 14.38
C ASN A 305 -5.79 -6.99 14.63
N ASN A 306 -5.51 -7.97 13.78
CA ASN A 306 -6.02 -9.32 13.93
C ASN A 306 -5.28 -10.07 15.03
N SER A 307 -3.95 -9.96 15.08
CA SER A 307 -3.13 -10.54 16.13
C SER A 307 -2.99 -9.64 17.37
N GLY A 308 -3.48 -8.40 17.30
CA GLY A 308 -3.43 -7.43 18.39
C GLY A 308 -1.99 -7.07 18.74
N VAL A 309 -1.16 -6.72 17.75
CA VAL A 309 0.23 -6.30 18.01
C VAL A 309 0.58 -5.04 17.25
N PHE A 310 1.46 -4.22 17.81
CA PHE A 310 2.15 -3.17 17.08
C PHE A 310 3.60 -3.05 17.49
N TYR A 311 4.41 -2.52 16.57
CA TYR A 311 5.85 -2.37 16.69
C TYR A 311 6.16 -0.88 16.74
N TYR A 312 7.02 -0.50 17.67
CA TYR A 312 7.40 0.90 17.86
C TYR A 312 8.91 1.05 18.01
N GLN A 313 9.41 2.27 17.85
CA GLN A 313 10.78 2.63 18.16
C GLN A 313 10.81 3.78 19.16
N ASN A 314 11.59 3.62 20.23
CA ASN A 314 11.84 4.70 21.17
C ASN A 314 12.55 5.86 20.49
N ALA A 315 12.20 7.09 20.89
CA ALA A 315 12.91 8.28 20.45
C ALA A 315 14.42 8.19 20.75
N TYR A 316 15.25 8.87 19.95
CA TYR A 316 16.70 8.84 20.10
C TYR A 316 17.19 9.43 21.44
N ASN A 317 16.38 10.30 22.05
CA ASN A 317 16.63 10.93 23.34
C ASN A 317 15.81 10.31 24.48
N ALA A 318 15.20 9.13 24.27
CA ALA A 318 14.46 8.45 25.32
C ALA A 318 15.38 8.10 26.50
N THR A 319 14.91 8.35 27.73
CA THR A 319 15.66 8.03 28.96
C THR A 319 16.05 6.56 29.05
N TYR A 320 15.18 5.68 28.53
CA TYR A 320 15.38 4.24 28.53
C TYR A 320 15.34 3.70 27.10
N ASN A 321 16.33 2.88 26.76
CA ASN A 321 16.44 2.19 25.47
C ASN A 321 16.30 3.13 24.24
N PRO A 322 17.10 4.21 24.16
CA PRO A 322 17.04 5.13 23.02
C PRO A 322 17.30 4.40 21.70
N ASN A 323 16.52 4.75 20.67
CA ASN A 323 16.55 4.13 19.34
C ASN A 323 16.27 2.61 19.27
N LYS A 324 15.88 1.97 20.38
CA LYS A 324 15.51 0.56 20.38
C LYS A 324 14.08 0.36 19.91
N PHE A 325 13.84 -0.82 19.35
CA PHE A 325 12.53 -1.25 18.90
C PHE A 325 11.83 -2.05 20.00
N GLY A 326 10.51 -1.93 20.05
CA GLY A 326 9.67 -2.69 20.95
C GLY A 326 8.43 -3.24 20.24
N ARG A 327 7.79 -4.21 20.90
CA ARG A 327 6.53 -4.84 20.46
C ARG A 327 5.52 -4.74 21.59
N ILE A 328 4.38 -4.11 21.31
CA ILE A 328 3.22 -4.13 22.20
C ILE A 328 2.26 -5.19 21.70
N ARG A 329 1.73 -6.00 22.61
CA ARG A 329 0.51 -6.78 22.38
C ARG A 329 -0.67 -6.13 23.07
N TYR A 330 -1.85 -6.21 22.46
CA TYR A 330 -3.09 -5.69 22.99
C TYR A 330 -4.30 -6.58 22.66
N THR A 331 -5.34 -6.47 23.48
CA THR A 331 -6.65 -7.08 23.22
C THR A 331 -7.50 -6.18 22.33
N LYS A 332 -8.47 -6.75 21.61
CA LYS A 332 -9.50 -5.95 20.95
C LYS A 332 -10.24 -5.09 21.99
N PRO A 333 -10.51 -3.81 21.71
CA PRO A 333 -11.30 -2.99 22.61
C PRO A 333 -12.73 -3.53 22.76
N ALA A 334 -13.23 -3.52 23.99
CA ALA A 334 -14.63 -3.78 24.32
C ALA A 334 -15.10 -2.70 25.30
N ASN A 335 -16.21 -2.02 24.99
CA ASN A 335 -16.72 -0.91 25.81
C ASN A 335 -15.66 0.15 26.16
N LYS A 336 -14.88 0.57 25.15
CA LYS A 336 -13.74 1.51 25.29
C LYS A 336 -12.61 1.03 26.21
N VAL A 337 -12.59 -0.24 26.61
CA VAL A 337 -11.53 -0.83 27.44
C VAL A 337 -10.74 -1.84 26.63
N PHE A 338 -9.43 -1.82 26.79
CA PHE A 338 -8.54 -2.87 26.28
C PHE A 338 -7.40 -3.13 27.26
N TYR A 339 -6.67 -4.21 27.06
CA TYR A 339 -5.47 -4.55 27.81
C TYR A 339 -4.28 -4.55 26.88
N TYR A 340 -3.12 -4.11 27.35
CA TYR A 340 -1.87 -4.18 26.60
C TYR A 340 -0.70 -4.62 27.48
N CYS A 341 0.37 -5.08 26.84
CA CYS A 341 1.63 -5.40 27.49
C CYS A 341 2.81 -5.18 26.54
N ILE A 342 3.99 -4.92 27.09
CA ILE A 342 5.24 -4.80 26.33
C ILE A 342 5.85 -6.20 26.19
N GLU A 343 5.80 -6.79 25.00
CA GLU A 343 6.40 -8.11 24.75
C GLU A 343 7.93 -8.03 24.63
N ILE A 344 8.41 -7.00 23.96
CA ILE A 344 9.83 -6.73 23.68
C ILE A 344 10.06 -5.24 23.89
N TYR A 345 11.11 -4.86 24.62
CA TYR A 345 11.32 -3.47 25.06
C TYR A 345 12.67 -2.87 24.64
N ASP A 346 13.58 -3.67 24.09
CA ASP A 346 14.98 -3.32 23.83
C ASP A 346 15.56 -3.93 22.53
N GLY A 347 14.71 -4.28 21.57
CA GLY A 347 15.11 -4.88 20.31
C GLY A 347 16.07 -4.01 19.50
N ILE A 348 17.08 -4.64 18.90
CA ILE A 348 18.13 -3.93 18.16
C ILE A 348 17.72 -3.47 16.76
N SER A 349 16.68 -4.09 16.18
CA SER A 349 16.12 -3.75 14.88
C SER A 349 14.64 -4.15 14.82
N LEU A 350 13.88 -3.54 13.91
CA LEU A 350 12.49 -3.92 13.66
C LEU A 350 12.36 -5.40 13.27
N GLU A 351 13.22 -5.87 12.35
CA GLU A 351 13.23 -7.25 11.88
C GLU A 351 13.50 -8.26 13.01
N ALA A 352 14.42 -7.96 13.92
CA ALA A 352 14.69 -8.81 15.08
C ALA A 352 13.46 -8.91 16.00
N VAL A 353 12.78 -7.79 16.24
CA VAL A 353 11.55 -7.76 17.06
C VAL A 353 10.38 -8.49 16.38
N GLN A 354 10.31 -8.45 15.05
CA GLN A 354 9.26 -9.13 14.27
C GLN A 354 9.48 -10.64 14.19
N SER A 355 10.72 -11.06 14.01
CA SER A 355 11.10 -12.48 13.92
C SER A 355 11.19 -13.18 15.27
N ASP A 356 11.15 -12.44 16.39
CA ASP A 356 11.15 -13.02 17.72
C ASP A 356 9.84 -13.78 18.01
N THR A 357 9.94 -15.11 17.89
CA THR A 357 8.88 -16.07 18.22
C THR A 357 9.04 -16.67 19.61
N THR A 358 9.96 -16.17 20.44
CA THR A 358 10.38 -16.87 21.66
C THR A 358 9.22 -17.07 22.64
N LYS A 359 8.17 -16.23 22.59
CA LYS A 359 6.92 -16.40 23.37
C LYS A 359 5.70 -15.81 22.64
N VAL A 360 4.61 -16.59 22.59
CA VAL A 360 3.26 -16.10 22.23
C VAL A 360 2.50 -15.84 23.51
N TYR A 361 2.09 -14.59 23.74
CA TYR A 361 1.36 -14.23 24.93
C TYR A 361 -0.13 -14.10 24.60
N THR A 362 -0.97 -14.88 25.26
CA THR A 362 -2.43 -14.69 25.22
C THR A 362 -2.84 -13.91 26.45
N PHE A 363 -3.73 -12.92 26.27
CA PHE A 363 -4.39 -12.31 27.41
C PHE A 363 -5.25 -13.38 28.07
N GLU A 364 -4.83 -13.82 29.25
CA GLU A 364 -5.70 -14.55 30.16
C GLU A 364 -6.13 -13.55 31.22
N SER A 365 -7.42 -13.58 31.58
CA SER A 365 -8.03 -12.63 32.52
C SER A 365 -7.42 -12.65 33.94
N GLU A 366 -6.41 -13.49 34.19
CA GLU A 366 -5.71 -13.62 35.45
C GLU A 366 -4.44 -12.74 35.45
N SER A 367 -4.40 -11.80 36.39
CA SER A 367 -3.37 -10.77 36.60
C SER A 367 -1.95 -11.29 36.88
N SER A 368 -1.73 -12.61 36.93
CA SER A 368 -0.45 -13.24 37.28
C SER A 368 0.47 -13.50 36.09
N LYS A 369 -0.04 -13.46 34.85
CA LYS A 369 0.78 -13.71 33.66
C LYS A 369 1.40 -12.43 33.13
N THR A 370 2.73 -12.41 33.04
CA THR A 370 3.48 -11.33 32.41
C THR A 370 3.71 -11.61 30.93
N CYS A 371 3.96 -10.54 30.20
CA CYS A 371 4.27 -10.50 28.79
C CYS A 371 5.61 -9.76 28.69
N GLY A 372 6.66 -10.47 28.29
CA GLY A 372 8.02 -9.94 28.30
C GLY A 372 8.58 -9.61 29.70
N GLY A 373 7.97 -10.14 30.77
CA GLY A 373 8.27 -9.73 32.15
C GLY A 373 7.48 -8.52 32.63
N PHE A 374 6.68 -7.89 31.77
CA PHE A 374 5.77 -6.79 32.11
C PHE A 374 4.35 -7.31 32.38
N THR A 375 3.66 -6.75 33.36
CA THR A 375 2.25 -7.07 33.62
C THR A 375 1.35 -6.45 32.56
N TRP A 376 0.17 -7.06 32.33
CA TRP A 376 -0.86 -6.44 31.50
C TRP A 376 -1.40 -5.17 32.15
N SER A 377 -1.47 -4.10 31.38
CA SER A 377 -2.08 -2.83 31.76
C SER A 377 -3.46 -2.70 31.12
N LYS A 378 -4.46 -2.33 31.91
CA LYS A 378 -5.82 -2.03 31.45
C LYS A 378 -5.91 -0.55 31.09
N VAL A 379 -6.36 -0.23 29.88
CA VAL A 379 -6.60 1.14 29.43
C VAL A 379 -8.09 1.38 29.25
N SER A 380 -8.57 2.51 29.76
CA SER A 380 -9.90 3.04 29.47
C SER A 380 -9.74 4.23 28.50
N LEU A 381 -10.23 4.08 27.28
CA LEU A 381 -10.22 5.12 26.25
C LEU A 381 -11.29 6.18 26.57
N ASN A 382 -10.99 7.44 26.24
CA ASN A 382 -11.87 8.58 26.43
C ASN A 382 -13.09 8.59 25.50
#